data_AF-A0A382IN12-F1
#
_entry.id   AF-A0A382IN12-F1
#
_cell.length_a   1.000
_cell.length_b   1.000
_cell.length_c   1.000
_cell.angle_alpha   90.00
_cell.angle_beta   90.00
_cell.angle_gamma   90.00
#
_symmetry.space_group_name_H-M   'P 1'
#
loop_
_entity.id
_entity.type
_entity.pdbx_description
1 polymer ?
#
loop_
_entity_poly.entity_id
_entity_poly.type
_entity_poly.pdbx_seq_one_letter_code
_entity_poly.pdbx_strand_id
1 'polypeptide(L)'
;MTNTGFFVREFPLVLAVITWTCLVLAIWFFLDHKKSSWIFSDQSGNNLRQTVAYKRGGLLLLLMSAAGFTPSLYIILTTGVVWSVNQQKPHIDVDGPLWVHIVLTSIFLCLIGIQLLTGDKKSRLKTHRINGRIVAFTALVGTALAGGWVWTFIHDFSEGVNGPFFQAGIYTWIMGFGVAINTILAVVYARRKNFLLHKDHALMILFWTFDPAIHRLWMWLMRVACWDCWEPQYTAGLGTVFAKLPANLFLVAWALIMCAYAGRLNKIIVANVAVQYLFWVRGTYRVVVVSMGTVYAASIAGISLALGLALLITGQHASKKIASRFASED
;
A
#
# COMPACT_ATOMS: atom_id res chain seq x y z
N MET A 1 -11.37 -32.05 -4.79
CA MET A 1 -10.37 -31.08 -5.29
C MET A 1 -9.32 -30.93 -4.20
N THR A 2 -8.04 -31.13 -4.51
CA THR A 2 -6.96 -30.82 -3.55
C THR A 2 -7.01 -29.32 -3.22
N ASN A 3 -6.75 -28.93 -1.97
CA ASN A 3 -6.75 -27.52 -1.54
C ASN A 3 -5.88 -26.63 -2.46
N THR A 4 -4.83 -27.20 -3.04
CA THR A 4 -3.96 -26.57 -4.05
C THR A 4 -4.71 -26.08 -5.30
N GLY A 5 -5.70 -26.82 -5.80
CA GLY A 5 -6.46 -26.43 -6.99
C GLY A 5 -7.26 -25.14 -6.78
N PHE A 6 -7.91 -25.01 -5.62
CA PHE A 6 -8.65 -23.80 -5.27
C PHE A 6 -7.72 -22.58 -5.10
N PHE A 7 -6.64 -22.72 -4.33
CA PHE A 7 -5.76 -21.61 -3.99
C PHE A 7 -4.94 -21.08 -5.17
N VAL A 8 -4.55 -21.94 -6.12
CA VAL A 8 -3.71 -21.54 -7.26
C VAL A 8 -4.55 -21.09 -8.47
N ARG A 9 -5.69 -21.75 -8.72
CA ARG A 9 -6.52 -21.50 -9.91
C ARG A 9 -7.70 -20.58 -9.62
N GLU A 10 -8.51 -20.90 -8.62
CA GLU A 10 -9.80 -20.22 -8.38
C GLU A 10 -9.64 -18.92 -7.59
N PHE A 11 -8.70 -18.87 -6.64
CA PHE A 11 -8.51 -17.70 -5.79
C PHE A 11 -8.24 -16.38 -6.56
N PRO A 12 -7.36 -16.33 -7.58
CA PRO A 12 -7.19 -15.13 -8.39
C PRO A 12 -8.47 -14.69 -9.11
N LEU A 13 -9.28 -15.64 -9.57
CA LEU A 13 -10.56 -15.36 -10.24
C LEU A 13 -11.58 -14.80 -9.26
N VAL A 14 -11.70 -15.40 -8.08
CA VAL A 14 -12.57 -14.91 -7.00
C VAL A 14 -12.20 -13.48 -6.62
N LEU A 15 -10.90 -13.20 -6.44
CA LEU A 15 -10.44 -11.83 -6.17
C LEU A 15 -10.78 -10.87 -7.32
N ALA A 16 -10.63 -11.29 -8.58
CA ALA A 16 -10.98 -10.47 -9.73
C ALA A 16 -12.48 -10.15 -9.76
N VAL A 17 -13.35 -11.15 -9.58
CA VAL A 17 -14.82 -10.98 -9.57
C VAL A 17 -15.27 -10.08 -8.42
N ILE A 18 -14.73 -10.28 -7.21
CA ILE A 18 -15.00 -9.40 -6.06
C ILE A 18 -14.59 -7.97 -6.40
N THR A 19 -13.38 -7.79 -6.95
CA THR A 19 -12.87 -6.47 -7.33
C THR A 19 -13.76 -5.80 -8.37
N TRP A 20 -14.15 -6.50 -9.43
CA TRP A 20 -15.03 -5.97 -10.47
C TRP A 20 -16.40 -5.60 -9.91
N THR A 21 -16.97 -6.44 -9.06
CA THR A 21 -18.25 -6.16 -8.40
C THR A 21 -18.16 -4.89 -7.59
N CYS A 22 -17.12 -4.72 -6.78
CA CYS A 22 -16.88 -3.50 -6.01
C CYS A 22 -16.70 -2.27 -6.91
N LEU A 23 -15.96 -2.38 -8.02
CA LEU A 23 -15.76 -1.28 -8.96
C LEU A 23 -17.06 -0.88 -9.65
N VAL A 24 -17.85 -1.84 -10.11
CA VAL A 24 -19.16 -1.58 -10.73
C VAL A 24 -20.11 -0.91 -9.74
N LEU A 25 -20.18 -1.41 -8.50
CA LEU A 25 -21.00 -0.79 -7.45
C LEU A 25 -20.54 0.64 -7.13
N ALA A 26 -19.22 0.87 -7.08
CA ALA A 26 -18.69 2.21 -6.86
C ALA A 26 -19.00 3.16 -8.03
N ILE A 27 -18.84 2.71 -9.28
CA ILE A 27 -19.21 3.48 -10.48
C ILE A 27 -20.71 3.81 -10.44
N TRP A 28 -21.55 2.81 -10.20
CA TRP A 28 -23.00 2.98 -10.11
C TRP A 28 -23.37 4.00 -9.04
N PHE A 29 -22.77 3.90 -7.85
CA PHE A 29 -22.97 4.86 -6.77
C PHE A 29 -22.58 6.31 -7.16
N PHE A 30 -21.47 6.47 -7.90
CA PHE A 30 -21.06 7.79 -8.39
C PHE A 30 -21.98 8.35 -9.49
N LEU A 31 -22.61 7.49 -10.29
CA LEU A 31 -23.54 7.89 -11.34
C LEU A 31 -24.93 8.25 -10.78
N ASP A 32 -25.42 7.49 -9.80
CA ASP A 32 -26.82 7.55 -9.36
C ASP A 32 -27.12 8.70 -8.37
N HIS A 33 -26.14 9.20 -7.63
CA HIS A 33 -26.42 10.15 -6.56
C HIS A 33 -26.26 11.64 -6.92
N LYS A 34 -27.42 12.29 -7.11
CA LYS A 34 -27.62 13.75 -7.01
C LYS A 34 -27.37 14.32 -5.60
N LYS A 35 -27.09 13.50 -4.57
CA LYS A 35 -26.99 13.92 -3.13
C LYS A 35 -25.67 13.55 -2.43
N SER A 36 -24.64 13.09 -3.14
CA SER A 36 -23.34 12.70 -2.58
C SER A 36 -22.44 13.91 -2.18
N SER A 37 -23.06 15.04 -1.82
CA SER A 37 -22.39 16.26 -1.35
C SER A 37 -21.54 16.03 -0.08
N TRP A 38 -21.83 14.97 0.69
CA TRP A 38 -21.10 14.61 1.90
C TRP A 38 -19.68 14.06 1.67
N ILE A 39 -19.39 13.51 0.48
CA ILE A 39 -18.05 13.00 0.11
C ILE A 39 -17.11 14.16 -0.25
N PHE A 40 -17.66 15.31 -0.63
CA PHE A 40 -16.94 16.48 -1.12
C PHE A 40 -17.33 17.78 -0.40
N SER A 41 -17.81 17.71 0.86
CA SER A 41 -18.38 18.87 1.58
C SER A 41 -17.34 19.88 2.06
N ASP A 42 -17.82 20.98 2.65
CA ASP A 42 -17.11 22.23 2.99
C ASP A 42 -15.92 22.14 4.00
N GLN A 43 -14.97 23.07 3.89
CA GLN A 43 -13.58 23.01 4.37
C GLN A 43 -13.39 23.07 5.90
N SER A 44 -14.30 23.65 6.68
CA SER A 44 -14.10 23.88 8.11
C SER A 44 -14.32 22.62 8.96
N GLY A 45 -15.36 21.83 8.68
CA GLY A 45 -15.64 20.53 9.30
C GLY A 45 -14.69 19.41 8.83
N ASN A 46 -14.06 19.58 7.67
CA ASN A 46 -13.16 18.59 7.07
C ASN A 46 -11.84 18.43 7.81
N ASN A 47 -11.32 19.46 8.48
CA ASN A 47 -10.05 19.36 9.20
C ASN A 47 -10.10 18.35 10.36
N LEU A 48 -11.21 18.32 11.10
CA LEU A 48 -11.41 17.37 12.19
C LEU A 48 -11.65 15.95 11.64
N ARG A 49 -12.52 15.81 10.63
CA ARG A 49 -12.78 14.52 9.97
C ARG A 49 -11.53 13.91 9.37
N GLN A 50 -10.73 14.68 8.64
CA GLN A 50 -9.45 14.24 8.08
C GLN A 50 -8.47 13.79 9.17
N THR A 51 -8.41 14.53 10.29
CA THR A 51 -7.54 14.16 11.42
C THR A 51 -7.96 12.83 12.04
N VAL A 52 -9.26 12.64 12.29
CA VAL A 52 -9.79 11.38 12.84
C VAL A 52 -9.57 10.23 11.85
N ALA A 53 -9.85 10.45 10.57
CA ALA A 53 -9.64 9.48 9.50
C ALA A 53 -8.19 9.03 9.44
N TYR A 54 -7.25 9.96 9.41
CA TYR A 54 -5.83 9.63 9.21
C TYR A 54 -5.23 9.00 10.46
N LYS A 55 -5.71 9.37 11.65
CA LYS A 55 -5.33 8.68 12.89
C LYS A 55 -5.82 7.25 12.92
N ARG A 56 -7.11 7.01 12.63
CA ARG A 56 -7.70 5.66 12.62
C ARG A 56 -7.11 4.81 11.52
N GLY A 57 -7.00 5.35 10.31
CA GLY A 57 -6.39 4.68 9.16
C GLY A 57 -4.92 4.36 9.38
N GLY A 58 -4.15 5.33 9.86
CA GLY A 58 -2.75 5.16 10.20
C GLY A 58 -2.54 4.13 11.31
N LEU A 59 -3.40 4.13 12.35
CA LEU A 59 -3.37 3.13 13.41
C LEU A 59 -3.69 1.73 12.87
N LEU A 60 -4.71 1.59 12.02
CA LEU A 60 -5.05 0.31 11.40
C LEU A 60 -3.87 -0.24 10.60
N LEU A 61 -3.23 0.58 9.74
CA LEU A 61 -2.04 0.14 9.01
C LEU A 61 -0.90 -0.22 9.94
N LEU A 62 -0.66 0.57 11.00
CA LEU A 62 0.39 0.29 11.98
C LEU A 62 0.16 -1.06 12.66
N LEU A 63 -1.07 -1.36 13.10
CA LEU A 63 -1.42 -2.63 13.74
C LEU A 63 -1.26 -3.81 12.79
N MET A 64 -1.76 -3.69 11.56
CA MET A 64 -1.61 -4.76 10.57
C MET A 64 -0.15 -4.96 10.14
N SER A 65 0.62 -3.88 10.07
CA SER A 65 2.06 -3.95 9.79
C SER A 65 2.82 -4.64 10.90
N ALA A 66 2.50 -4.30 12.16
CA ALA A 66 3.04 -4.99 13.31
C ALA A 66 2.73 -6.48 13.24
N ALA A 67 1.47 -6.86 12.99
CA ALA A 67 1.08 -8.26 12.83
C ALA A 67 1.84 -8.98 11.70
N GLY A 68 2.12 -8.31 10.58
CA GLY A 68 2.92 -8.88 9.49
C GLY A 68 4.39 -9.10 9.82
N PHE A 69 4.98 -8.27 10.69
CA PHE A 69 6.38 -8.37 11.10
C PHE A 69 6.60 -9.16 12.39
N THR A 70 5.61 -9.28 13.27
CA THR A 70 5.72 -9.95 14.57
C THR A 70 6.33 -11.36 14.45
N PRO A 71 5.92 -12.23 13.50
CA PRO A 71 6.54 -13.55 13.38
C PRO A 71 8.03 -13.49 12.98
N SER A 72 8.40 -12.57 12.08
CA SER A 72 9.82 -12.39 11.71
C SER A 72 10.66 -11.87 12.88
N LEU A 73 10.13 -10.93 13.67
CA LEU A 73 10.79 -10.44 14.87
C LEU A 73 10.95 -11.54 15.93
N TYR A 74 9.91 -12.36 16.14
CA TYR A 74 9.97 -13.51 17.04
C TYR A 74 11.08 -14.50 16.63
N ILE A 75 11.20 -14.81 15.33
CA ILE A 75 12.26 -15.69 14.82
C ILE A 75 13.64 -15.06 15.05
N ILE A 76 13.81 -13.76 14.75
CA ILE A 76 15.08 -13.05 15.00
C ILE A 76 15.45 -13.12 16.49
N LEU A 77 14.49 -12.89 17.39
CA LEU A 77 14.73 -12.89 18.83
C LEU A 77 15.06 -14.28 19.40
N THR A 78 14.51 -15.34 18.80
CA THR A 78 14.71 -16.73 19.28
C THR A 78 15.90 -17.43 18.63
N THR A 79 16.27 -17.06 17.40
CA THR A 79 17.32 -17.74 16.62
C THR A 79 18.53 -16.87 16.31
N GLY A 80 18.42 -15.55 16.47
CA GLY A 80 19.43 -14.58 16.01
C GLY A 80 19.44 -14.36 14.50
N VAL A 81 18.54 -14.99 13.74
CA VAL A 81 18.58 -15.02 12.27
C VAL A 81 17.44 -14.21 11.66
N VAL A 82 17.77 -13.36 10.68
CA VAL A 82 16.77 -12.66 9.87
C VAL A 82 16.07 -13.66 8.97
N TRP A 83 14.74 -13.74 9.06
CA TRP A 83 13.97 -14.76 8.33
C TRP A 83 13.34 -14.22 7.03
N SER A 84 13.54 -14.94 5.92
CA SER A 84 12.85 -14.67 4.67
C SER A 84 11.49 -15.36 4.66
N VAL A 85 10.42 -14.57 4.75
CA VAL A 85 9.05 -15.07 4.62
C VAL A 85 8.75 -15.55 3.20
N ASN A 86 9.49 -15.05 2.20
CA ASN A 86 9.38 -15.53 0.82
C ASN A 86 9.92 -16.96 0.68
N GLN A 87 11.14 -17.20 1.17
CA GLN A 87 11.88 -18.42 0.87
C GLN A 87 11.85 -19.47 1.98
N GLN A 88 11.16 -19.20 3.10
CA GLN A 88 11.11 -20.11 4.27
C GLN A 88 12.50 -20.50 4.80
N LYS A 89 13.46 -19.59 4.68
CA LYS A 89 14.84 -19.84 5.09
C LYS A 89 15.44 -18.59 5.73
N PRO A 90 16.55 -18.74 6.48
CA PRO A 90 17.43 -17.64 6.81
C PRO A 90 17.66 -16.75 5.59
N HIS A 91 17.52 -15.45 5.78
CA HIS A 91 17.90 -14.47 4.78
C HIS A 91 19.41 -14.61 4.57
N ILE A 92 19.83 -14.90 3.35
CA ILE A 92 21.24 -15.12 3.01
C ILE A 92 21.97 -13.80 2.76
N ASP A 93 21.22 -12.77 2.35
CA ASP A 93 21.75 -11.46 1.97
C ASP A 93 21.59 -10.42 3.09
N VAL A 94 22.06 -10.77 4.29
CA VAL A 94 22.03 -9.87 5.46
C VAL A 94 23.31 -9.03 5.48
N ASP A 95 23.26 -7.90 4.79
CA ASP A 95 24.37 -6.97 4.64
C ASP A 95 24.15 -5.66 5.41
N GLY A 96 25.12 -4.74 5.33
CA GLY A 96 25.05 -3.43 5.96
C GLY A 96 23.77 -2.64 5.61
N PRO A 97 23.42 -2.49 4.31
CA PRO A 97 22.17 -1.87 3.88
C PRO A 97 20.91 -2.48 4.53
N LEU A 98 20.81 -3.81 4.60
CA LEU A 98 19.64 -4.46 5.21
C LEU A 98 19.56 -4.18 6.73
N TRP A 99 20.69 -4.18 7.44
CA TRP A 99 20.69 -3.81 8.87
C TRP A 99 20.29 -2.37 9.10
N VAL A 100 20.79 -1.43 8.29
CA VAL A 100 20.37 -0.02 8.34
C VAL A 100 18.87 0.10 8.10
N HIS A 101 18.33 -0.62 7.11
CA HIS A 101 16.90 -0.67 6.85
C HIS A 101 16.10 -1.17 8.06
N ILE A 102 16.49 -2.31 8.65
CA ILE A 102 15.79 -2.93 9.78
C ILE A 102 15.77 -1.97 10.99
N VAL A 103 16.93 -1.41 11.36
CA VAL A 103 17.05 -0.52 12.54
C VAL A 103 16.23 0.74 12.33
N LEU A 104 16.41 1.44 11.21
CA LEU A 104 15.73 2.72 10.97
C LEU A 104 14.23 2.53 10.74
N THR A 105 13.79 1.45 10.11
CA THR A 105 12.36 1.16 9.92
C THR A 105 11.69 0.76 11.24
N SER A 106 12.42 0.10 12.15
CA SER A 106 11.93 -0.17 13.52
C SER A 106 11.74 1.13 14.31
N ILE A 107 12.68 2.06 14.21
CA ILE A 107 12.52 3.40 14.79
C ILE A 107 11.33 4.12 14.15
N PHE A 108 11.21 4.11 12.82
CA PHE A 108 10.07 4.69 12.10
C PHE A 108 8.73 4.16 12.65
N LEU A 109 8.56 2.84 12.77
CA LEU A 109 7.35 2.20 13.28
C LEU A 109 6.93 2.72 14.65
N CYS A 110 7.87 2.76 15.60
CA CYS A 110 7.63 3.29 16.95
C CYS A 110 7.22 4.77 16.92
N LEU A 111 7.91 5.56 16.10
CA LEU A 111 7.71 7.00 16.02
C LEU A 111 6.41 7.39 15.30
N ILE A 112 5.92 6.59 14.36
CA ILE A 112 4.60 6.79 13.73
C ILE A 112 3.48 6.73 14.76
N GLY A 113 3.51 5.79 15.71
CA GLY A 113 2.53 5.75 16.80
C GLY A 113 2.48 7.07 17.57
N ILE A 114 3.66 7.63 17.89
CA ILE A 114 3.77 8.93 18.56
C ILE A 114 3.28 10.07 17.66
N GLN A 115 3.56 10.04 16.34
CA GLN A 115 3.04 11.04 15.39
C GLN A 115 1.51 11.06 15.38
N LEU A 116 0.87 9.89 15.31
CA LEU A 116 -0.59 9.76 15.34
C LEU A 116 -1.19 10.26 16.68
N LEU A 117 -0.50 10.05 17.80
CA LEU A 117 -0.96 10.49 19.12
C LEU A 117 -0.81 12.01 19.35
N THR A 118 0.15 12.66 18.70
CA THR A 118 0.54 14.05 18.98
C THR A 118 0.07 15.07 17.95
N GLY A 119 -0.31 14.66 16.73
CA GLY A 119 -0.52 15.56 15.57
C GLY A 119 -1.64 16.61 15.67
N ASP A 120 -2.55 16.49 16.63
CA ASP A 120 -3.66 17.44 16.86
C ASP A 120 -3.58 18.13 18.23
N LYS A 121 -2.59 17.81 19.06
CA LYS A 121 -2.45 18.33 20.43
C LYS A 121 -1.52 19.53 20.44
N LYS A 122 -2.07 20.73 20.63
CA LYS A 122 -1.27 21.97 20.78
C LYS A 122 -0.19 21.84 21.86
N SER A 123 -0.50 21.21 22.99
CA SER A 123 0.45 20.97 24.09
C SER A 123 1.62 20.03 23.75
N ARG A 124 1.53 19.26 22.67
CA ARG A 124 2.57 18.32 22.22
C ARG A 124 3.23 18.72 20.91
N LEU A 125 3.01 19.96 20.45
CA LEU A 125 3.49 20.45 19.16
C LEU A 125 5.02 20.37 19.01
N LYS A 126 5.78 20.67 20.07
CA LYS A 126 7.25 20.55 20.06
C LYS A 126 7.69 19.11 19.83
N THR A 127 7.08 18.16 20.56
CA THR A 127 7.32 16.72 20.40
C THR A 127 6.95 16.25 19.01
N HIS A 128 5.77 16.62 18.50
CA HIS A 128 5.30 16.27 17.16
C HIS A 128 6.31 16.71 16.09
N ARG A 129 6.80 17.95 16.16
CA ARG A 129 7.77 18.51 15.20
C ARG A 129 9.14 17.85 15.25
N ILE A 130 9.69 17.64 16.45
CA ILE A 130 11.01 16.98 16.61
C ILE A 130 10.93 15.55 16.10
N ASN A 131 9.94 14.80 16.58
CA ASN A 131 9.72 13.43 16.15
C ASN A 131 9.44 13.36 14.64
N GLY A 132 8.68 14.30 14.07
CA GLY A 132 8.37 14.32 12.64
C GLY A 132 9.61 14.45 11.74
N ARG A 133 10.66 15.13 12.23
CA ARG A 133 11.96 15.19 11.52
C ARG A 133 12.68 13.84 11.54
N ILE A 134 12.63 13.14 12.66
CA ILE A 134 13.25 11.81 12.79
C ILE A 134 12.49 10.81 11.91
N VAL A 135 11.15 10.84 11.92
CA VAL A 135 10.30 10.04 11.02
C VAL A 135 10.64 10.30 9.56
N ALA A 136 10.79 11.56 9.15
CA ALA A 136 11.17 11.87 7.78
C ALA A 136 12.56 11.32 7.42
N PHE A 137 13.52 11.44 8.34
CA PHE A 137 14.87 10.88 8.16
C PHE A 137 14.83 9.36 8.03
N THR A 138 14.14 8.66 8.94
CA THR A 138 14.07 7.19 8.91
C THR A 138 13.31 6.67 7.70
N ALA A 139 12.27 7.35 7.24
CA ALA A 139 11.56 7.01 6.01
C ALA A 139 12.47 7.15 4.77
N LEU A 140 13.24 8.24 4.68
CA LEU A 140 14.13 8.48 3.54
C LEU A 140 15.34 7.55 3.54
N VAL A 141 16.06 7.48 4.66
CA VAL A 141 17.32 6.74 4.74
C VAL A 141 17.08 5.24 4.95
N GLY A 142 16.21 4.89 5.91
CA GLY A 142 15.92 3.50 6.24
C GLY A 142 15.07 2.80 5.19
N THR A 143 13.91 3.38 4.88
CA THR A 143 12.94 2.73 3.99
C THR A 143 13.28 2.93 2.51
N ALA A 144 13.38 4.18 2.04
CA ALA A 144 13.56 4.45 0.61
C ALA A 144 14.98 4.14 0.11
N LEU A 145 16.01 4.66 0.78
CA LEU A 145 17.39 4.50 0.32
C LEU A 145 17.95 3.11 0.63
N ALA A 146 18.11 2.76 1.91
CA ALA A 146 18.80 1.53 2.31
C ALA A 146 18.05 0.26 1.84
N GLY A 147 16.78 0.12 2.22
CA GLY A 147 15.97 -1.03 1.83
C GLY A 147 15.42 -0.96 0.40
N GLY A 148 14.97 0.23 -0.03
CA GLY A 148 14.30 0.40 -1.30
C GLY A 148 15.22 0.38 -2.52
N TRP A 149 16.33 1.12 -2.47
CA TRP A 149 17.20 1.33 -3.64
C TRP A 149 18.56 0.65 -3.54
N VAL A 150 19.28 0.81 -2.44
CA VAL A 150 20.65 0.29 -2.29
C VAL A 150 20.63 -1.23 -2.24
N TRP A 151 19.83 -1.82 -1.34
CA TRP A 151 19.75 -3.27 -1.19
C TRP A 151 19.28 -3.94 -2.49
N THR A 152 18.24 -3.40 -3.14
CA THR A 152 17.72 -3.94 -4.41
C THR A 152 18.69 -3.75 -5.58
N PHE A 153 19.47 -2.66 -5.61
CA PHE A 153 20.51 -2.49 -6.62
C PHE A 153 21.60 -3.56 -6.50
N ILE A 154 21.97 -3.91 -5.27
CA ILE A 154 22.99 -4.92 -5.00
C ILE A 154 22.47 -6.34 -5.29
N HIS A 155 21.22 -6.64 -4.93
CA HIS A 155 20.70 -8.02 -4.94
C HIS A 155 19.70 -8.32 -6.06
N ASP A 156 18.74 -7.44 -6.33
CA ASP A 156 17.68 -7.69 -7.32
C ASP A 156 18.13 -7.37 -8.76
N PHE A 157 19.12 -6.49 -8.92
CA PHE A 157 19.60 -6.01 -10.23
C PHE A 157 21.00 -6.50 -10.61
N SER A 158 21.65 -7.30 -9.77
CA SER A 158 23.00 -7.83 -10.01
C SER A 158 23.11 -8.64 -11.32
N GLU A 159 22.07 -9.41 -11.66
CA GLU A 159 21.98 -10.23 -12.87
C GLU A 159 21.40 -9.47 -14.08
N GLY A 160 21.17 -8.16 -13.96
CA GLY A 160 20.63 -7.31 -15.03
C GLY A 160 19.15 -7.58 -15.35
N VAL A 161 18.71 -7.11 -16.52
CA VAL A 161 17.29 -7.10 -16.92
C VAL A 161 16.65 -8.49 -17.09
N ASN A 162 17.47 -9.51 -17.29
CA ASN A 162 17.04 -10.90 -17.45
C ASN A 162 17.09 -11.69 -16.13
N GLY A 163 17.55 -11.07 -15.04
CA GLY A 163 17.63 -11.70 -13.73
C GLY A 163 16.24 -12.07 -13.17
N PRO A 164 16.14 -13.15 -12.37
CA PRO A 164 14.87 -13.64 -11.83
C PRO A 164 14.20 -12.63 -10.88
N PHE A 165 14.99 -11.75 -10.24
CA PHE A 165 14.52 -10.77 -9.27
C PHE A 165 14.31 -9.36 -9.86
N PHE A 166 14.64 -9.13 -11.13
CA PHE A 166 14.56 -7.80 -11.75
C PHE A 166 13.19 -7.13 -11.60
N GLN A 167 12.11 -7.91 -11.74
CA GLN A 167 10.75 -7.37 -11.58
C GLN A 167 10.39 -7.05 -10.12
N ALA A 168 10.94 -7.80 -9.16
CA ALA A 168 10.80 -7.50 -7.74
C ALA A 168 11.59 -6.23 -7.38
N GLY A 169 12.78 -6.05 -7.96
CA GLY A 169 13.57 -4.83 -7.81
C GLY A 169 12.85 -3.57 -8.34
N ILE A 170 12.25 -3.63 -9.54
CA ILE A 170 11.45 -2.52 -10.08
C ILE A 170 10.31 -2.16 -9.14
N TYR A 171 9.59 -3.18 -8.66
CA TYR A 171 8.48 -3.00 -7.73
C TYR A 171 8.93 -2.27 -6.45
N THR A 172 10.03 -2.72 -5.85
CA THR A 172 10.60 -2.14 -4.63
C THR A 172 11.15 -0.73 -4.87
N TRP A 173 11.73 -0.44 -6.03
CA TRP A 173 12.15 0.92 -6.41
C TRP A 173 10.98 1.89 -6.47
N ILE A 174 9.85 1.49 -7.08
CA ILE A 174 8.63 2.31 -7.15
C ILE A 174 8.11 2.61 -5.74
N MET A 175 8.13 1.63 -4.83
CA MET A 175 7.79 1.89 -3.42
C MET A 175 8.77 2.89 -2.78
N GLY A 176 10.08 2.74 -3.02
CA GLY A 176 11.11 3.67 -2.55
C GLY A 176 10.85 5.10 -3.02
N PHE A 177 10.50 5.29 -4.30
CA PHE A 177 10.06 6.58 -4.84
C PHE A 177 8.78 7.08 -4.18
N GLY A 178 7.79 6.21 -3.99
CA GLY A 178 6.55 6.52 -3.29
C GLY A 178 6.80 7.07 -1.88
N VAL A 179 7.65 6.39 -1.09
CA VAL A 179 8.06 6.86 0.25
C VAL A 179 8.82 8.18 0.16
N ALA A 180 9.83 8.28 -0.71
CA ALA A 180 10.69 9.45 -0.78
C ALA A 180 9.94 10.72 -1.22
N ILE A 181 9.18 10.65 -2.31
CA ILE A 181 8.43 11.78 -2.85
C ILE A 181 7.39 12.27 -1.84
N ASN A 182 6.60 11.35 -1.26
CA ASN A 182 5.60 11.72 -0.28
C ASN A 182 6.23 12.27 1.01
N THR A 183 7.38 11.76 1.44
CA THR A 183 8.09 12.28 2.62
C THR A 183 8.60 13.70 2.38
N ILE A 184 9.27 13.93 1.26
CA ILE A 184 9.79 15.26 0.89
C ILE A 184 8.63 16.26 0.80
N LEU A 185 7.56 15.91 0.08
CA LEU A 185 6.41 16.80 -0.08
C LEU A 185 5.67 17.04 1.22
N ALA A 186 5.50 16.03 2.08
CA ALA A 186 4.93 16.22 3.41
C ALA A 186 5.73 17.25 4.23
N VAL A 187 7.06 17.19 4.21
CA VAL A 187 7.93 18.14 4.90
C VAL A 187 7.83 19.54 4.28
N VAL A 188 7.83 19.65 2.95
CA VAL A 188 7.69 20.92 2.23
C VAL A 188 6.37 21.60 2.58
N TYR A 189 5.25 20.87 2.51
CA TYR A 189 3.94 21.44 2.84
C TYR A 189 3.78 21.77 4.33
N ALA A 190 4.41 21.01 5.23
CA ALA A 190 4.47 21.37 6.64
C ALA A 190 5.20 22.71 6.86
N ARG A 191 6.34 22.94 6.17
CA ARG A 191 7.08 24.21 6.24
C ARG A 191 6.28 25.37 5.66
N ARG A 192 5.52 25.13 4.60
CA ARG A 192 4.59 26.09 3.99
C ARG A 192 3.29 26.29 4.80
N LYS A 193 3.15 25.63 5.96
CA LYS A 193 1.94 25.65 6.81
C LYS A 193 0.66 25.19 6.08
N ASN A 194 0.80 24.45 4.97
CA ASN A 194 -0.32 23.81 4.29
C ASN A 194 -0.54 22.43 4.90
N PHE A 195 -1.21 22.40 6.05
CA PHE A 195 -1.38 21.17 6.83
C PHE A 195 -2.31 20.15 6.17
N LEU A 196 -3.20 20.58 5.29
CA LEU A 196 -4.08 19.70 4.53
C LEU A 196 -3.26 18.81 3.58
N LEU A 197 -2.41 19.41 2.74
CA LEU A 197 -1.55 18.67 1.82
C LEU A 197 -0.44 17.92 2.55
N HIS A 198 0.10 18.47 3.64
CA HIS A 198 1.03 17.74 4.51
C HIS A 198 0.42 16.41 4.97
N LYS A 199 -0.81 16.43 5.47
CA LYS A 199 -1.52 15.24 5.94
C LYS A 199 -1.75 14.24 4.82
N ASP A 200 -2.13 14.70 3.62
CA ASP A 200 -2.35 13.83 2.46
C ASP A 200 -1.08 13.06 2.09
N HIS A 201 0.05 13.76 2.01
CA HIS A 201 1.34 13.12 1.77
C HIS A 201 1.77 12.25 2.94
N ALA A 202 1.56 12.67 4.19
CA ALA A 202 1.89 11.87 5.36
C ALA A 202 1.11 10.53 5.38
N LEU A 203 -0.15 10.53 4.97
CA LEU A 203 -0.93 9.31 4.78
C LEU A 203 -0.32 8.41 3.70
N MET A 204 0.12 9.00 2.58
CA MET A 204 0.75 8.26 1.49
C MET A 204 2.14 7.73 1.86
N ILE A 205 2.88 8.36 2.78
CA ILE A 205 4.09 7.76 3.36
C ILE A 205 3.72 6.43 4.02
N LEU A 206 2.70 6.40 4.88
CA LEU A 206 2.27 5.17 5.55
C LEU A 206 1.83 4.11 4.56
N PHE A 207 1.07 4.51 3.54
CA PHE A 207 0.60 3.63 2.46
C PHE A 207 1.75 2.87 1.78
N TRP A 208 2.84 3.57 1.42
CA TRP A 208 3.99 2.94 0.77
C TRP A 208 4.91 2.20 1.74
N THR A 209 5.17 2.76 2.92
CA THR A 209 6.08 2.14 3.89
C THR A 209 5.51 0.84 4.46
N PHE A 210 4.18 0.76 4.62
CA PHE A 210 3.53 -0.43 5.18
C PHE A 210 3.15 -1.48 4.16
N ASP A 211 3.32 -1.21 2.87
CA ASP A 211 3.06 -2.17 1.83
C ASP A 211 3.79 -3.52 2.06
N PRO A 212 5.12 -3.56 2.30
CA PRO A 212 5.82 -4.83 2.54
C PRO A 212 5.34 -5.55 3.81
N ALA A 213 4.86 -4.79 4.80
CA ALA A 213 4.36 -5.32 6.06
C ALA A 213 3.01 -6.03 5.87
N ILE A 214 2.08 -5.37 5.16
CA ILE A 214 0.80 -5.95 4.78
C ILE A 214 1.00 -7.17 3.88
N HIS A 215 1.93 -7.09 2.93
CA HIS A 215 2.29 -8.23 2.10
C HIS A 215 2.79 -9.42 2.94
N ARG A 216 3.67 -9.18 3.93
CA ARG A 216 4.10 -10.22 4.87
C ARG A 216 2.96 -10.79 5.69
N LEU A 217 2.02 -9.97 6.17
CA LEU A 217 0.83 -10.45 6.87
C LEU A 217 0.06 -11.45 6.00
N TRP A 218 -0.18 -11.14 4.74
CA TRP A 218 -0.86 -12.05 3.82
C TRP A 218 -0.07 -13.32 3.55
N MET A 219 1.26 -13.25 3.44
CA MET A 219 2.08 -14.46 3.35
C MET A 219 1.92 -15.36 4.58
N TRP A 220 1.84 -14.79 5.79
CA TRP A 220 1.58 -15.57 7.01
C TRP A 220 0.17 -16.17 7.03
N LEU A 221 -0.85 -15.38 6.69
CA LEU A 221 -2.23 -15.85 6.64
C LEU A 221 -2.41 -16.99 5.64
N MET A 222 -1.77 -16.88 4.47
CA MET A 222 -1.78 -17.93 3.46
C MET A 222 -1.17 -19.22 3.97
N ARG A 223 -0.04 -19.16 4.70
CA ARG A 223 0.56 -20.35 5.32
C ARG A 223 -0.35 -20.98 6.37
N VAL A 224 -1.03 -20.17 7.19
CA VAL A 224 -1.99 -20.68 8.17
C VAL A 224 -3.18 -21.35 7.46
N ALA A 225 -3.63 -20.79 6.33
CA ALA A 225 -4.72 -21.36 5.54
C ALA A 225 -4.34 -22.66 4.81
N CYS A 226 -3.11 -22.74 4.28
CA CYS A 226 -2.54 -23.97 3.75
C CYS A 226 -1.01 -23.87 3.75
N TRP A 227 -0.34 -24.73 4.51
CA TRP A 227 1.10 -24.65 4.74
C TRP A 227 1.91 -24.87 3.45
N ASP A 228 1.65 -25.97 2.73
CA ASP A 228 2.45 -26.39 1.56
C ASP A 228 1.86 -25.92 0.21
N CYS A 229 0.64 -25.39 0.17
CA CYS A 229 -0.01 -25.03 -1.11
C CYS A 229 0.71 -23.92 -1.89
N TRP A 230 1.60 -23.17 -1.23
CA TRP A 230 2.25 -21.98 -1.79
C TRP A 230 3.70 -22.21 -2.18
N GLU A 231 4.19 -23.45 -2.07
CA GLU A 231 5.55 -23.78 -2.44
C GLU A 231 5.81 -23.53 -3.94
N PRO A 232 7.07 -23.29 -4.34
CA PRO A 232 7.41 -22.97 -5.72
C PRO A 232 6.91 -24.00 -6.74
N GLN A 233 6.90 -25.29 -6.39
CA GLN A 233 6.42 -26.33 -7.33
C GLN A 233 4.93 -26.22 -7.65
N TYR A 234 4.11 -25.65 -6.76
CA TYR A 234 2.67 -25.50 -6.98
C TYR A 234 2.30 -24.13 -7.55
N THR A 235 3.15 -23.12 -7.37
CA THR A 235 2.88 -21.73 -7.77
C THR A 235 3.74 -21.24 -8.94
N ALA A 236 4.57 -22.11 -9.52
CA ALA A 236 5.62 -21.74 -10.48
C ALA A 236 6.54 -20.61 -9.96
N GLY A 237 6.86 -20.66 -8.66
CA GLY A 237 7.64 -19.62 -7.98
C GLY A 237 6.92 -18.29 -7.76
N LEU A 238 5.61 -18.21 -7.99
CA LEU A 238 4.82 -16.99 -7.82
C LEU A 238 4.13 -16.87 -6.45
N GLY A 239 4.44 -17.71 -5.46
CA GLY A 239 3.80 -17.69 -4.14
C GLY A 239 3.77 -16.29 -3.48
N THR A 240 4.82 -15.48 -3.65
CA THR A 240 4.84 -14.08 -3.20
C THR A 240 3.86 -13.19 -3.94
N VAL A 241 3.68 -13.40 -5.25
CA VAL A 241 2.72 -12.64 -6.06
C VAL A 241 1.30 -12.97 -5.65
N PHE A 242 0.99 -14.23 -5.31
CA PHE A 242 -0.31 -14.61 -4.75
C PHE A 242 -0.64 -13.85 -3.47
N ALA A 243 0.31 -13.77 -2.52
CA ALA A 243 0.14 -12.97 -1.30
C ALA A 243 0.03 -11.48 -1.56
N LYS A 244 0.56 -11.02 -2.70
CA LYS A 244 0.56 -9.61 -3.06
C LYS A 244 -0.81 -9.13 -3.56
N LEU A 245 -1.60 -10.01 -4.18
CA LEU A 245 -2.93 -9.65 -4.68
C LEU A 245 -3.85 -9.11 -3.58
N PRO A 246 -4.12 -9.85 -2.48
CA PRO A 246 -4.97 -9.34 -1.41
C PRO A 246 -4.32 -8.16 -0.69
N ALA A 247 -2.98 -8.09 -0.60
CA ALA A 247 -2.27 -6.94 -0.02
C ALA A 247 -2.52 -5.64 -0.81
N ASN A 248 -2.42 -5.68 -2.13
CA ASN A 248 -2.65 -4.51 -2.98
C ASN A 248 -4.12 -4.07 -2.93
N LEU A 249 -5.07 -5.01 -3.01
CA LEU A 249 -6.50 -4.68 -2.88
C LEU A 249 -6.82 -4.09 -1.50
N PHE A 250 -6.22 -4.62 -0.44
CA PHE A 250 -6.36 -4.06 0.89
C PHE A 250 -5.88 -2.61 0.94
N LEU A 251 -4.69 -2.31 0.41
CA LEU A 251 -4.15 -0.94 0.40
C LEU A 251 -5.02 0.00 -0.43
N VAL A 252 -5.47 -0.43 -1.61
CA VAL A 252 -6.39 0.32 -2.47
C VAL A 252 -7.70 0.62 -1.72
N ALA A 253 -8.34 -0.40 -1.15
CA ALA A 253 -9.58 -0.25 -0.40
C ALA A 253 -9.39 0.65 0.83
N TRP A 254 -8.33 0.41 1.61
CA TRP A 254 -7.99 1.22 2.77
C TRP A 254 -7.85 2.70 2.40
N ALA A 255 -7.10 3.02 1.35
CA ALA A 255 -6.88 4.40 0.93
C ALA A 255 -8.21 5.05 0.51
N LEU A 256 -9.02 4.38 -0.31
CA LEU A 256 -10.31 4.92 -0.75
C LEU A 256 -11.29 5.12 0.42
N ILE A 257 -11.38 4.17 1.35
CA ILE A 257 -12.24 4.28 2.55
C ILE A 257 -11.76 5.43 3.44
N MET A 258 -10.45 5.56 3.68
CA MET A 258 -9.91 6.66 4.49
C MET A 258 -10.16 8.01 3.84
N CYS A 259 -10.10 8.09 2.51
CA CYS A 259 -10.35 9.33 1.79
C CYS A 259 -11.83 9.69 1.76
N ALA A 260 -12.73 8.71 1.61
CA ALA A 260 -14.16 8.91 1.74
C ALA A 260 -14.53 9.37 3.17
N TYR A 261 -13.98 8.72 4.20
CA TYR A 261 -14.22 9.07 5.59
C TYR A 261 -13.63 10.45 5.97
N ALA A 262 -12.50 10.82 5.34
CA ALA A 262 -11.92 12.16 5.46
C ALA A 262 -12.68 13.23 4.67
N GLY A 263 -13.63 12.85 3.79
CA GLY A 263 -14.29 13.77 2.85
C GLY A 263 -13.30 14.40 1.86
N ARG A 264 -12.22 13.69 1.52
CA ARG A 264 -11.07 14.24 0.79
C ARG A 264 -10.47 13.23 -0.16
N LEU A 265 -10.94 13.25 -1.40
CA LEU A 265 -10.31 12.55 -2.52
C LEU A 265 -9.61 13.58 -3.43
N ASN A 266 -8.30 13.45 -3.60
CA ASN A 266 -7.52 14.36 -4.42
C ASN A 266 -6.56 13.62 -5.38
N LYS A 267 -5.95 14.37 -6.29
CA LYS A 267 -5.04 13.82 -7.31
C LYS A 267 -3.84 13.06 -6.71
N ILE A 268 -3.35 13.47 -5.54
CA ILE A 268 -2.23 12.80 -4.87
C ILE A 268 -2.66 11.39 -4.47
N ILE A 269 -3.74 11.26 -3.70
CA ILE A 269 -4.28 9.96 -3.28
C ILE A 269 -4.58 9.08 -4.50
N VAL A 270 -5.29 9.63 -5.49
CA VAL A 270 -5.70 8.88 -6.68
C VAL A 270 -4.47 8.34 -7.44
N ALA A 271 -3.42 9.14 -7.60
CA ALA A 271 -2.20 8.70 -8.28
C ALA A 271 -1.53 7.54 -7.52
N ASN A 272 -1.38 7.64 -6.19
CA ASN A 272 -0.76 6.59 -5.39
C ASN A 272 -1.60 5.29 -5.40
N VAL A 273 -2.93 5.40 -5.28
CA VAL A 273 -3.86 4.27 -5.35
C VAL A 273 -3.84 3.61 -6.74
N ALA A 274 -3.78 4.41 -7.81
CA ALA A 274 -3.71 3.89 -9.17
C ALA A 274 -2.45 3.03 -9.39
N VAL A 275 -1.30 3.42 -8.83
CA VAL A 275 -0.08 2.60 -8.94
C VAL A 275 -0.25 1.26 -8.23
N GLN A 276 -0.81 1.22 -7.02
CA GLN A 276 -1.09 -0.07 -6.35
C GLN A 276 -2.12 -0.92 -7.09
N TYR A 277 -3.14 -0.30 -7.69
CA TYR A 277 -4.09 -1.00 -8.54
C TYR A 277 -3.43 -1.60 -9.77
N LEU A 278 -2.51 -0.87 -10.42
CA LEU A 278 -1.73 -1.40 -11.55
C LEU A 278 -0.84 -2.58 -11.13
N PHE A 279 -0.25 -2.54 -9.93
CA PHE A 279 0.47 -3.70 -9.40
C PHE A 279 -0.44 -4.89 -9.15
N TRP A 280 -1.69 -4.67 -8.69
CA TRP A 280 -2.67 -5.73 -8.57
C TRP A 280 -3.06 -6.33 -9.94
N VAL A 281 -3.34 -5.49 -10.95
CA VAL A 281 -3.65 -5.95 -12.32
C VAL A 281 -2.50 -6.78 -12.88
N ARG A 282 -1.27 -6.27 -12.76
CA ARG A 282 -0.06 -6.96 -13.21
C ARG A 282 0.16 -8.29 -12.48
N GLY A 283 -0.01 -8.30 -11.16
CA GLY A 283 0.10 -9.52 -10.36
C GLY A 283 -0.94 -10.56 -10.78
N THR A 284 -2.19 -10.12 -10.97
CA THR A 284 -3.30 -10.97 -11.41
C THR A 284 -3.00 -11.58 -12.77
N TYR A 285 -2.52 -10.78 -13.73
CA TYR A 285 -2.07 -11.28 -15.02
C TYR A 285 -1.04 -12.41 -14.86
N ARG A 286 0.02 -12.20 -14.06
CA ARG A 286 1.08 -13.21 -13.88
C ARG A 286 0.57 -14.52 -13.29
N VAL A 287 -0.26 -14.47 -12.24
CA VAL A 287 -0.76 -15.70 -11.62
C VAL A 287 -1.75 -16.43 -12.52
N VAL A 288 -2.57 -15.71 -13.29
CA VAL A 288 -3.55 -16.32 -14.22
C VAL A 288 -2.86 -16.92 -15.44
N VAL A 289 -1.78 -16.31 -15.95
CA VAL A 289 -1.00 -16.89 -17.06
C VAL A 289 -0.55 -18.31 -16.71
N VAL A 290 -0.05 -18.51 -15.48
CA VAL A 290 0.47 -19.80 -15.03
C VAL A 290 -0.63 -20.84 -14.86
N SER A 291 -1.83 -20.45 -14.43
CA SER A 291 -2.92 -21.40 -14.13
C SER A 291 -3.89 -21.63 -15.28
N MET A 292 -4.06 -20.65 -16.18
CA MET A 292 -5.13 -20.64 -17.20
C MET A 292 -4.65 -20.18 -18.59
N GLY A 293 -3.40 -19.70 -18.71
CA GLY A 293 -2.84 -19.26 -19.98
C GLY A 293 -3.10 -17.79 -20.32
N THR A 294 -2.41 -17.33 -21.36
CA THR A 294 -2.27 -15.91 -21.72
C THR A 294 -3.60 -15.24 -22.08
N VAL A 295 -4.49 -15.93 -22.78
CA VAL A 295 -5.76 -15.35 -23.26
C VAL A 295 -6.67 -14.97 -22.09
N TYR A 296 -6.83 -15.85 -21.11
CA TYR A 296 -7.60 -15.58 -19.90
C TYR A 296 -6.98 -14.46 -19.07
N ALA A 297 -5.66 -14.49 -18.88
CA ALA A 297 -4.93 -13.47 -18.15
C ALA A 297 -5.08 -12.08 -18.78
N ALA A 298 -4.93 -11.98 -20.11
CA ALA A 298 -5.10 -10.74 -20.86
C ALA A 298 -6.53 -10.20 -20.77
N SER A 299 -7.53 -11.08 -20.85
CA SER A 299 -8.94 -10.71 -20.72
C SER A 299 -9.25 -10.14 -19.33
N ILE A 300 -8.80 -10.82 -18.27
CA ILE A 300 -9.01 -10.38 -16.87
C ILE A 300 -8.29 -9.05 -16.62
N ALA A 301 -7.05 -8.90 -17.09
CA ALA A 301 -6.30 -7.67 -16.97
C ALA A 301 -6.97 -6.52 -17.75
N GLY A 302 -7.43 -6.78 -18.98
CA GLY A 302 -8.13 -5.81 -19.81
C GLY A 302 -9.43 -5.31 -19.19
N ILE A 303 -10.29 -6.21 -18.70
CA ILE A 303 -11.53 -5.87 -17.98
C ILE A 303 -11.20 -5.04 -16.72
N SER A 304 -10.20 -5.47 -15.94
CA SER A 304 -9.77 -4.75 -14.74
C SER A 304 -9.31 -3.33 -15.05
N LEU A 305 -8.48 -3.15 -16.08
CA LEU A 305 -8.03 -1.83 -16.52
C LEU A 305 -9.19 -0.95 -16.99
N ALA A 306 -10.12 -1.51 -17.77
CA ALA A 306 -11.29 -0.79 -18.26
C ALA A 306 -12.18 -0.31 -17.09
N LEU A 307 -12.46 -1.18 -16.12
CA LEU A 307 -13.24 -0.82 -14.93
C LEU A 307 -12.51 0.19 -14.04
N GLY A 308 -11.20 0.04 -13.85
CA GLY A 308 -10.38 1.01 -13.11
C GLY A 308 -10.40 2.39 -13.76
N LEU A 309 -10.25 2.45 -15.09
CA LEU A 309 -10.34 3.71 -15.85
C LEU A 309 -11.74 4.31 -15.78
N ALA A 310 -12.79 3.49 -15.93
CA ALA A 310 -14.18 3.93 -15.80
C ALA A 310 -14.47 4.54 -14.42
N LEU A 311 -13.95 3.93 -13.34
CA LEU A 311 -14.05 4.49 -11.99
C LEU A 311 -13.37 5.86 -11.89
N LEU A 312 -12.16 6.00 -12.44
CA LEU A 312 -11.42 7.27 -12.42
C LEU A 312 -12.18 8.37 -13.16
N ILE A 313 -12.68 8.08 -14.36
CA ILE A 313 -13.45 9.04 -15.18
C ILE A 313 -14.74 9.44 -14.46
N THR A 314 -15.48 8.44 -13.95
CA THR A 314 -16.76 8.67 -13.26
C THR A 314 -16.56 9.46 -11.97
N GLY A 315 -15.55 9.12 -11.17
CA GLY A 315 -15.21 9.84 -9.95
C GLY A 315 -14.78 11.29 -10.21
N GLN A 316 -14.00 11.54 -11.27
CA GLN A 316 -13.65 12.90 -11.68
C GLN A 316 -14.87 13.72 -12.12
N HIS A 317 -15.77 13.12 -12.89
CA HIS A 317 -16.99 13.79 -13.33
C HIS A 317 -17.90 14.13 -12.14
N ALA A 318 -18.10 13.18 -11.23
CA ALA A 318 -18.88 13.40 -10.00
C ALA A 318 -18.28 14.52 -9.13
N SER A 319 -16.96 14.53 -8.96
CA SER A 319 -16.26 15.57 -8.18
C SER A 319 -16.43 16.97 -8.77
N LYS A 320 -16.27 17.14 -10.10
CA LYS A 320 -16.46 18.43 -10.78
C LYS A 320 -17.90 18.94 -10.63
N LYS A 321 -18.90 18.07 -10.80
CA LYS A 321 -20.33 18.40 -10.70
C LYS A 321 -20.73 18.84 -9.29
N ILE A 322 -20.06 18.34 -8.27
CA ILE A 322 -20.32 18.73 -6.88
C ILE A 322 -19.66 20.08 -6.59
N ALA A 323 -18.41 20.28 -7.03
CA ALA A 323 -17.73 21.57 -6.88
C ALA A 323 -18.50 22.74 -7.54
N SER A 324 -19.11 22.51 -8.71
CA SER A 324 -19.91 23.54 -9.40
C SER A 324 -21.20 23.92 -8.69
N ARG A 325 -21.76 23.04 -7.83
CA ARG A 325 -22.99 23.34 -7.06
C ARG A 325 -22.73 24.24 -5.87
N PHE A 326 -21.56 24.06 -5.22
CA PHE A 326 -21.17 24.91 -4.11
C PHE A 326 -20.65 26.27 -4.57
N ALA A 327 -20.09 26.37 -5.78
CA ALA A 327 -19.67 27.64 -6.35
C ALA A 327 -20.84 28.54 -6.83
N SER A 328 -22.07 28.01 -6.87
CA SER A 328 -23.28 28.77 -7.25
C SER A 328 -24.13 29.20 -6.05
N GLU A 329 -23.70 28.88 -4.82
CA GLU A 329 -24.39 29.24 -3.57
C GLU A 329 -23.68 30.38 -2.80
N ASP A 330 -22.58 30.92 -3.34
CA ASP A 330 -21.85 32.11 -2.88
C ASP A 330 -22.05 33.30 -3.84
#